data_AF-A0A1T5JAE9-F1
#
_entry.id   AF-A0A1T5JAE9-F1
#
_cell.length_a   1.000
_cell.length_b   1.000
_cell.length_c   1.000
_cell.angle_alpha   90.00
_cell.angle_beta   90.00
_cell.angle_gamma   90.00
#
_symmetry.space_group_name_H-M   'P 1'
#
loop_
_entity.id
_entity.type
_entity.pdbx_description
1 polymer ?
#
loop_
_entity_poly.entity_id
_entity_poly.type
_entity_poly.pdbx_seq_one_letter_code
_entity_poly.pdbx_strand_id
1 'polypeptide(L)'
;MNNTNKSILYNLKVLYVEDEELVREQLAQFIKRRVGKLYLASDGEEGIMKFKQHQPDIVITDLKMPKIDGIEMAKKIRNIDSISPIIITTAISDVESVIHTIDVGIDKYIVKPIDTKELIKAMEESALKLYKIKSKDTIVNSLILEKNRKKELEQKIQTVMAKFIKSSTGKGPKNVQAFIQGDILTVQFFETRTLYEKTLLNNIQNIQLVNYNRELFFKDNNEYIEEEVRKLLGTNIKIDEIMVDSKLDIDQIKFKIYS
;
A
#
# COMPACT_ATOMS: atom_id res chain seq x y z
N MET A 1 4.15 29.80 4.94
CA MET A 1 4.77 29.11 3.77
C MET A 1 4.32 27.65 3.81
N ASN A 2 3.20 27.35 3.14
CA ASN A 2 2.60 26.03 3.10
C ASN A 2 3.17 25.25 1.91
N ASN A 3 3.86 24.15 2.16
CA ASN A 3 4.26 23.24 1.09
C ASN A 3 4.30 21.80 1.64
N THR A 4 3.14 21.14 1.68
CA THR A 4 3.02 19.78 2.25
C THR A 4 2.61 18.76 1.20
N ASN A 5 3.30 18.73 0.06
CA ASN A 5 3.43 17.52 -0.75
C ASN A 5 4.70 16.78 -0.29
N LYS A 6 4.62 16.05 0.83
CA LYS A 6 5.71 15.16 1.25
C LYS A 6 5.84 14.02 0.24
N SER A 7 7.02 13.87 -0.36
CA SER A 7 7.37 12.79 -1.31
C SER A 7 7.01 11.40 -0.75
N ILE A 8 6.67 10.47 -1.65
CA ILE A 8 6.31 9.09 -1.33
C ILE A 8 7.41 8.37 -0.53
N LEU A 9 8.65 8.82 -0.67
CA LEU A 9 9.82 8.31 0.02
C LEU A 9 9.74 8.43 1.55
N TYR A 10 9.00 9.42 2.08
CA TYR A 10 8.87 9.66 3.53
C TYR A 10 8.21 8.51 4.31
N ASN A 11 7.60 7.55 3.63
CA ASN A 11 6.99 6.37 4.27
C ASN A 11 7.84 5.11 4.11
N LEU A 12 8.99 5.18 3.43
CA LEU A 12 9.79 4.02 3.08
C LEU A 12 10.94 3.78 4.06
N LYS A 13 11.23 2.50 4.28
CA LYS A 13 12.46 2.02 4.88
C LYS A 13 13.50 1.81 3.78
N VAL A 14 14.63 2.47 3.86
CA VAL A 14 15.73 2.35 2.89
C VAL A 14 16.94 1.75 3.57
N LEU A 15 17.58 0.79 2.92
CA LEU A 15 18.90 0.29 3.28
C LEU A 15 19.92 0.87 2.31
N TYR A 16 20.98 1.48 2.84
CA TYR A 16 22.10 1.99 2.05
C TYR A 16 23.39 1.27 2.47
N VAL A 17 24.08 0.68 1.49
CA VAL A 17 25.30 -0.12 1.68
C VAL A 17 26.43 0.50 0.87
N GLU A 18 27.51 0.88 1.55
CA GLU A 18 28.68 1.56 0.97
C GLU A 18 29.85 1.32 1.92
N ASP A 19 31.01 0.89 1.42
CA ASP A 19 32.15 0.50 2.27
C ASP A 19 32.98 1.69 2.72
N GLU A 20 33.09 2.72 1.88
CA GLU A 20 33.76 3.96 2.23
C GLU A 20 32.92 4.79 3.22
N GLU A 21 33.37 4.86 4.48
CA GLU A 21 32.65 5.55 5.57
C GLU A 21 32.28 6.99 5.24
N LEU A 22 33.21 7.76 4.69
CA LEU A 22 32.99 9.17 4.36
C LEU A 22 31.93 9.35 3.25
N VAL A 23 31.95 8.49 2.22
CA VAL A 23 30.95 8.48 1.15
C VAL A 23 29.59 8.04 1.70
N ARG A 24 29.59 7.00 2.54
CA ARG A 24 28.40 6.47 3.20
C ARG A 24 27.71 7.55 4.02
N GLU A 25 28.44 8.26 4.87
CA GLU A 25 27.88 9.30 5.74
C GLU A 25 27.34 10.50 4.96
N GLN A 26 28.09 10.98 3.96
CA GLN A 26 27.67 12.12 3.15
C GLN A 26 26.34 11.85 2.45
N LEU A 27 26.23 10.71 1.77
CA LEU A 27 24.99 10.36 1.06
C LEU A 27 23.87 9.99 2.03
N ALA A 28 24.18 9.35 3.16
CA ALA A 28 23.20 9.03 4.20
C ALA A 28 22.52 10.29 4.76
N GLN A 29 23.27 11.37 5.01
CA GLN A 29 22.68 12.64 5.46
C GLN A 29 21.68 13.19 4.44
N PHE A 30 21.98 13.04 3.15
CA PHE A 30 21.09 13.48 2.07
C PHE A 30 19.82 12.62 1.99
N ILE A 31 19.95 11.29 2.04
CA ILE A 31 18.84 10.34 1.95
C ILE A 31 17.92 10.43 3.18
N LYS A 32 18.50 10.50 4.39
CA LYS A 32 17.77 10.50 5.67
C LYS A 32 16.72 11.61 5.77
N ARG A 33 16.95 12.75 5.12
CA ARG A 33 16.01 13.89 5.11
C ARG A 33 14.76 13.67 4.22
N ARG A 34 14.75 12.61 3.41
CA ARG A 34 13.74 12.35 2.37
C ARG A 34 13.02 11.01 2.53
N VAL A 35 13.51 10.14 3.42
CA VAL A 35 12.94 8.81 3.66
C VAL A 35 12.34 8.69 5.06
N GLY A 36 11.47 7.70 5.26
CA GLY A 36 10.86 7.44 6.57
C GLY A 36 11.87 6.86 7.57
N LYS A 37 12.65 5.87 7.12
CA LYS A 37 13.72 5.28 7.93
C LYS A 37 14.90 4.90 7.05
N LEU A 38 16.11 5.19 7.50
CA LEU A 38 17.35 4.84 6.82
C LEU A 38 18.16 3.87 7.70
N TYR A 39 18.59 2.77 7.09
CA TYR A 39 19.53 1.81 7.64
C TYR A 39 20.81 1.88 6.83
N LEU A 40 21.95 1.79 7.50
CA LEU A 40 23.28 1.84 6.88
C LEU A 40 23.96 0.49 7.05
N ALA A 41 24.76 0.07 6.08
CA ALA A 41 25.66 -1.08 6.19
C ALA A 41 27.01 -0.73 5.52
N SER A 42 28.06 -1.37 5.99
CA SER A 42 29.45 -1.14 5.58
C SER A 42 30.00 -2.18 4.62
N ASP A 43 29.30 -3.29 4.44
CA ASP A 43 29.64 -4.31 3.45
C ASP A 43 28.39 -5.14 3.09
N GLY A 44 28.52 -6.04 2.11
CA GLY A 44 27.41 -6.88 1.67
C GLY A 44 26.91 -7.89 2.70
N GLU A 45 27.75 -8.35 3.65
CA GLU A 45 27.32 -9.26 4.73
C GLU A 45 26.40 -8.53 5.71
N GLU A 46 26.83 -7.37 6.16
CA GLU A 46 26.04 -6.50 7.03
C GLU A 46 24.77 -6.04 6.33
N GLY A 47 24.84 -5.76 5.02
CA GLY A 47 23.70 -5.43 4.16
C GLY A 47 22.63 -6.53 4.19
N ILE A 48 23.01 -7.78 3.95
CA ILE A 48 22.08 -8.93 3.99
C ILE A 48 21.49 -9.12 5.39
N MET A 49 22.31 -9.01 6.44
CA MET A 49 21.85 -9.13 7.82
C MET A 49 20.79 -8.07 8.15
N LYS A 50 21.08 -6.80 7.84
CA LYS A 50 20.15 -5.68 8.08
C LYS A 50 18.90 -5.77 7.20
N PHE A 51 19.03 -6.30 5.98
CA PHE A 51 17.88 -6.59 5.13
C PHE A 51 16.92 -7.56 5.82
N LYS A 52 17.42 -8.71 6.31
CA LYS A 52 16.61 -9.70 7.04
C LYS A 52 15.97 -9.12 8.30
N GLN A 53 16.71 -8.32 9.06
CA GLN A 53 16.24 -7.77 10.34
C GLN A 53 15.17 -6.68 10.17
N HIS A 54 15.25 -5.87 9.13
CA HIS A 54 14.46 -4.65 9.01
C HIS A 54 13.48 -4.62 7.83
N GLN A 55 13.63 -5.55 6.89
CA GLN A 55 12.81 -5.68 5.68
C GLN A 55 12.62 -4.32 5.00
N PRO A 56 13.71 -3.70 4.51
CA PRO A 56 13.63 -2.41 3.85
C PRO A 56 12.82 -2.51 2.55
N ASP A 57 12.16 -1.43 2.19
CA ASP A 57 11.40 -1.31 0.94
C ASP A 57 12.33 -1.12 -0.26
N ILE A 58 13.43 -0.37 -0.10
CA ILE A 58 14.42 -0.13 -1.16
C ILE A 58 15.83 -0.42 -0.61
N VAL A 59 16.65 -1.06 -1.44
CA VAL A 59 18.09 -1.24 -1.18
C VAL A 59 18.87 -0.39 -2.18
N ILE A 60 19.83 0.36 -1.67
CA ILE A 60 20.84 1.08 -2.44
C ILE A 60 22.18 0.49 -2.02
N THR A 61 22.98 0.02 -2.97
CA THR A 61 24.25 -0.63 -2.67
C THR A 61 25.33 -0.20 -3.64
N ASP A 62 26.56 -0.09 -3.15
CA ASP A 62 27.68 -0.04 -4.07
C ASP A 62 27.90 -1.37 -4.78
N LEU A 63 28.42 -1.30 -6.00
CA LEU A 63 28.75 -2.47 -6.79
C LEU A 63 29.96 -3.19 -6.21
N LYS A 64 31.04 -2.46 -5.93
CA LYS A 64 32.30 -3.03 -5.46
C LYS A 64 32.44 -2.77 -3.98
N MET A 65 32.40 -3.83 -3.19
CA MET A 65 32.58 -3.78 -1.76
C MET A 65 33.43 -4.99 -1.32
N PRO A 66 34.14 -4.90 -0.19
CA PRO A 66 34.86 -6.04 0.36
C PRO A 66 33.90 -7.17 0.78
N LYS A 67 34.44 -8.40 0.80
CA LYS A 67 33.77 -9.66 1.15
C LYS A 67 32.67 -10.10 0.19
N ILE A 68 31.59 -9.32 0.07
CA ILE A 68 30.43 -9.60 -0.79
C ILE A 68 30.16 -8.34 -1.59
N ASP A 69 30.24 -8.46 -2.92
CA ASP A 69 29.94 -7.36 -3.83
C ASP A 69 28.42 -7.10 -3.94
N GLY A 70 28.05 -5.96 -4.53
CA GLY A 70 26.65 -5.55 -4.65
C GLY A 70 25.78 -6.51 -5.48
N ILE A 71 26.37 -7.22 -6.45
CA ILE A 71 25.65 -8.17 -7.31
C ILE A 71 25.38 -9.47 -6.54
N GLU A 72 26.38 -10.03 -5.87
CA GLU A 72 26.23 -11.22 -5.03
C GLU A 72 25.27 -10.94 -3.86
N MET A 73 25.37 -9.76 -3.25
CA MET A 73 24.43 -9.30 -2.25
C MET A 73 23.01 -9.28 -2.82
N ALA A 74 22.81 -8.72 -4.02
CA ALA A 74 21.51 -8.68 -4.68
C ALA A 74 20.95 -10.08 -4.95
N LYS A 75 21.77 -11.03 -5.44
CA LYS A 75 21.37 -12.44 -5.61
C LYS A 75 20.88 -13.07 -4.30
N LYS A 76 21.61 -12.85 -3.21
CA LYS A 76 21.23 -13.37 -1.88
C LYS A 76 19.96 -12.74 -1.35
N ILE A 77 19.77 -11.43 -1.56
CA ILE A 77 18.53 -10.73 -1.22
C ILE A 77 17.36 -11.27 -2.05
N ARG A 78 17.54 -11.53 -3.34
CA ARG A 78 16.48 -12.06 -4.22
C ARG A 78 15.98 -13.46 -3.84
N ASN A 79 16.83 -14.27 -3.20
CA ASN A 79 16.40 -15.54 -2.59
C ASN A 79 15.54 -15.37 -1.32
N ILE A 80 15.55 -14.19 -0.71
CA ILE A 80 14.79 -13.85 0.51
C ILE A 80 13.53 -13.05 0.15
N ASP A 81 13.66 -12.13 -0.82
CA ASP A 81 12.61 -11.23 -1.26
C ASP A 81 12.75 -10.89 -2.76
N SER A 82 11.71 -11.19 -3.51
CA SER A 82 11.65 -10.99 -4.96
C SER A 82 11.12 -9.61 -5.38
N ILE A 83 10.75 -8.75 -4.42
CA ILE A 83 9.93 -7.55 -4.68
C ILE A 83 10.69 -6.25 -4.44
N SER A 84 11.47 -6.13 -3.37
CA SER A 84 12.14 -4.87 -2.99
C SER A 84 13.18 -4.46 -4.04
N PRO A 85 13.08 -3.26 -4.62
CA PRO A 85 14.00 -2.75 -5.60
C PRO A 85 15.41 -2.66 -5.07
N ILE A 86 16.35 -3.04 -5.92
CA ILE A 86 17.78 -2.92 -5.66
C ILE A 86 18.35 -1.94 -6.67
N ILE A 87 18.90 -0.84 -6.16
CA ILE A 87 19.60 0.19 -6.91
C ILE A 87 21.10 0.00 -6.67
N ILE A 88 21.85 -0.27 -7.73
CA ILE A 88 23.31 -0.40 -7.64
C ILE A 88 23.97 0.93 -8.03
N THR A 89 24.91 1.40 -7.22
CA THR A 89 25.84 2.46 -7.62
C THR A 89 27.10 1.85 -8.21
N THR A 90 27.62 2.39 -9.31
CA THR A 90 28.73 1.78 -10.03
C THR A 90 29.63 2.84 -10.66
N ALA A 91 30.93 2.55 -10.82
CA ALA A 91 31.81 3.37 -11.64
C ALA A 91 31.51 3.22 -13.14
N ILE A 92 31.86 4.24 -13.94
CA ILE A 92 31.70 4.22 -15.41
C ILE A 92 32.43 3.02 -16.04
N SER A 93 33.63 2.71 -15.55
CA SER A 93 34.46 1.58 -16.03
C SER A 93 33.79 0.22 -15.91
N ASP A 94 32.82 0.10 -15.00
CA ASP A 94 32.18 -1.16 -14.65
C ASP A 94 30.87 -1.36 -15.41
N VAL A 95 30.37 -0.34 -16.11
CA VAL A 95 29.08 -0.40 -16.83
C VAL A 95 29.04 -1.54 -17.84
N GLU A 96 30.10 -1.72 -18.64
CA GLU A 96 30.17 -2.83 -19.62
C GLU A 96 30.13 -4.20 -18.95
N SER A 97 30.78 -4.36 -17.79
CA SER A 97 30.79 -5.62 -17.04
C SER A 97 29.43 -5.97 -16.43
N VAL A 98 28.58 -4.96 -16.23
CA VAL A 98 27.30 -5.05 -15.53
C VAL A 98 26.10 -5.27 -16.48
N ILE A 99 26.27 -4.99 -17.78
CA ILE A 99 25.23 -5.26 -18.79
C ILE A 99 24.86 -6.75 -18.84
N HIS A 100 25.78 -7.65 -18.49
CA HIS A 100 25.54 -9.10 -18.46
C HIS A 100 24.88 -9.60 -17.16
N THR A 101 24.72 -8.76 -16.14
CA THR A 101 24.10 -9.12 -14.85
C THR A 101 22.66 -8.63 -14.68
N ILE A 102 22.04 -8.16 -15.77
CA ILE A 102 20.62 -7.77 -15.83
C ILE A 102 19.68 -8.89 -15.33
N ASP A 103 20.06 -10.17 -15.47
CA ASP A 103 19.27 -11.32 -15.03
C ASP A 103 19.19 -11.51 -13.50
N VAL A 104 19.91 -10.71 -12.71
CA VAL A 104 19.96 -10.82 -11.23
C VAL A 104 18.76 -10.15 -10.54
N GLY A 105 17.85 -9.52 -11.30
CA GLY A 105 16.69 -8.82 -10.74
C GLY A 105 17.06 -7.48 -10.09
N ILE A 106 18.07 -6.81 -10.65
CA ILE A 106 18.48 -5.45 -10.28
C ILE A 106 17.60 -4.44 -11.03
N ASP A 107 17.08 -3.46 -10.33
CA ASP A 107 16.05 -2.56 -10.87
C ASP A 107 16.64 -1.35 -11.58
N LYS A 108 17.78 -0.87 -11.10
CA LYS A 108 18.43 0.33 -11.62
C LYS A 108 19.91 0.38 -11.27
N TYR A 109 20.67 0.99 -12.17
CA TYR A 109 22.06 1.36 -11.96
C TYR A 109 22.20 2.88 -11.95
N ILE A 110 23.04 3.40 -11.06
CA ILE A 110 23.41 4.81 -10.98
C ILE A 110 24.93 4.90 -11.12
N VAL A 111 25.37 5.72 -12.07
CA VAL A 111 26.79 5.89 -12.35
C VAL A 111 27.38 6.91 -11.37
N LYS A 112 28.52 6.58 -10.76
CA LYS A 112 29.31 7.49 -9.93
C LYS A 112 30.03 8.52 -10.85
N PRO A 113 30.11 9.81 -10.49
CA PRO A 113 29.66 10.41 -9.23
C PRO A 113 28.14 10.54 -9.15
N ILE A 114 27.57 10.21 -7.98
CA ILE A 114 26.12 10.13 -7.79
C ILE A 114 25.51 11.53 -7.89
N ASP A 115 24.73 11.78 -8.94
CA ASP A 115 23.83 12.93 -8.96
C ASP A 115 22.67 12.66 -8.00
N THR A 116 22.63 13.42 -6.92
CA THR A 116 21.56 13.34 -5.91
C THR A 116 20.15 13.49 -6.50
N LYS A 117 19.96 14.24 -7.59
CA LYS A 117 18.66 14.35 -8.28
C LYS A 117 18.31 13.06 -9.00
N GLU A 118 19.29 12.44 -9.66
CA GLU A 118 19.13 11.15 -10.33
C GLU A 118 18.80 10.05 -9.32
N LEU A 119 19.49 10.04 -8.17
CA LEU A 119 19.22 9.11 -7.08
C LEU A 119 17.80 9.26 -6.56
N ILE A 120 17.34 10.48 -6.27
CA ILE A 120 15.96 10.67 -5.81
C ILE A 120 14.95 10.22 -6.86
N LYS A 121 15.16 10.56 -8.14
CA LYS A 121 14.30 10.10 -9.22
C LYS A 121 14.26 8.57 -9.31
N ALA A 122 15.41 7.90 -9.21
CA ALA A 122 15.52 6.45 -9.17
C ALA A 122 14.78 5.84 -7.98
N MET A 123 14.91 6.43 -6.80
CA MET A 123 14.19 6.00 -5.59
C MET A 123 12.68 6.21 -5.74
N GLU A 124 12.23 7.32 -6.31
CA GLU A 124 10.80 7.61 -6.53
C GLU A 124 10.19 6.67 -7.58
N GLU A 125 10.89 6.40 -8.68
CA GLU A 125 10.47 5.41 -9.68
C GLU A 125 10.39 4.00 -9.07
N SER A 126 11.39 3.62 -8.28
CA SER A 126 11.44 2.31 -7.59
C SER A 126 10.35 2.19 -6.53
N ALA A 127 10.11 3.26 -5.77
CA ALA A 127 8.97 3.36 -4.85
C ALA A 127 7.66 3.20 -5.60
N LEU A 128 7.45 3.91 -6.71
CA LEU A 128 6.25 3.78 -7.51
C LEU A 128 6.08 2.37 -8.08
N LYS A 129 7.15 1.70 -8.52
CA LYS A 129 7.12 0.30 -8.95
C LYS A 129 6.75 -0.62 -7.78
N LEU A 130 7.35 -0.46 -6.61
CA LEU A 130 6.98 -1.18 -5.39
C LEU A 130 5.53 -1.01 -5.04
N TYR A 131 5.07 0.24 -5.00
CA TYR A 131 3.68 0.54 -4.73
C TYR A 131 2.82 -0.12 -5.80
N LYS A 132 3.19 -0.08 -7.08
CA LYS A 132 2.51 -0.80 -8.18
C LYS A 132 2.59 -2.33 -8.08
N ILE A 133 3.63 -2.92 -7.50
CA ILE A 133 3.80 -4.39 -7.36
C ILE A 133 3.06 -4.88 -6.12
N LYS A 134 3.30 -4.24 -4.97
CA LYS A 134 2.49 -4.40 -3.74
C LYS A 134 1.02 -4.06 -3.99
N SER A 135 0.73 -3.24 -5.00
CA SER A 135 -0.63 -3.00 -5.49
C SER A 135 -0.98 -3.74 -6.77
N LYS A 136 -0.16 -4.61 -7.36
CA LYS A 136 -0.56 -5.52 -8.47
C LYS A 136 -1.17 -6.81 -7.95
N ASP A 137 -0.90 -7.17 -6.69
CA ASP A 137 -1.79 -8.01 -5.88
C ASP A 137 -3.09 -7.26 -5.48
N THR A 138 -3.28 -6.02 -5.94
CA THR A 138 -4.37 -5.16 -5.48
C THR A 138 -5.05 -4.38 -6.62
N ILE A 139 -4.51 -4.22 -7.83
CA ILE A 139 -5.02 -3.24 -8.82
C ILE A 139 -4.67 -3.74 -10.22
N VAL A 140 -5.51 -4.61 -10.76
CA VAL A 140 -5.66 -4.70 -12.21
C VAL A 140 -6.73 -3.69 -12.62
N ASN A 141 -6.23 -2.65 -13.30
CA ASN A 141 -6.89 -1.67 -14.17
C ASN A 141 -7.78 -0.57 -13.56
N SER A 142 -7.69 0.57 -14.27
CA SER A 142 -8.51 1.78 -14.20
C SER A 142 -8.70 2.41 -12.82
N LEU A 143 -7.79 3.34 -12.51
CA LEU A 143 -7.96 4.59 -11.76
C LEU A 143 -6.79 4.77 -10.79
N ILE A 144 -5.71 5.42 -11.25
CA ILE A 144 -4.85 6.19 -10.35
C ILE A 144 -5.73 7.32 -9.83
N LEU A 145 -6.48 7.04 -8.77
CA LEU A 145 -7.04 8.07 -7.94
C LEU A 145 -5.86 8.76 -7.29
N GLU A 146 -5.55 9.98 -7.75
CA GLU A 146 -4.72 10.90 -6.97
C GLU A 146 -5.17 10.81 -5.51
N LYS A 147 -4.26 10.77 -4.54
CA LYS A 147 -4.57 10.57 -3.11
C LYS A 147 -5.74 11.45 -2.62
N ASN A 148 -5.86 12.65 -3.19
CA ASN A 148 -6.97 13.57 -2.95
C ASN A 148 -8.30 13.07 -3.54
N ARG A 149 -8.31 12.62 -4.79
CA ARG A 149 -9.48 12.02 -5.46
C ARG A 149 -9.93 10.71 -4.80
N LYS A 150 -8.99 9.88 -4.31
CA LYS A 150 -9.31 8.66 -3.54
C LYS A 150 -10.08 9.03 -2.28
N LYS A 151 -9.52 9.94 -1.48
CA LYS A 151 -10.13 10.38 -0.23
C LYS A 151 -11.47 11.05 -0.47
N GLU A 152 -11.60 11.83 -1.54
CA GLU A 152 -12.86 12.44 -1.95
C GLU A 152 -13.92 11.39 -2.32
N LEU A 153 -13.55 10.36 -3.07
CA LEU A 153 -14.47 9.25 -3.39
C LEU A 153 -14.88 8.46 -2.16
N GLU A 154 -13.94 8.13 -1.27
CA GLU A 154 -14.26 7.47 0.00
C GLU A 154 -15.25 8.30 0.82
N GLN A 155 -15.09 9.62 0.89
CA GLN A 155 -16.02 10.52 1.58
C GLN A 155 -17.40 10.59 0.90
N LYS A 156 -17.44 10.62 -0.44
CA LYS A 156 -18.71 10.58 -1.20
C LYS A 156 -19.44 9.26 -0.97
N ILE A 157 -18.72 8.13 -1.01
CA ILE A 157 -19.26 6.80 -0.73
C ILE A 157 -19.81 6.75 0.70
N GLN A 158 -19.07 7.20 1.70
CA GLN A 158 -19.55 7.27 3.09
C GLN A 158 -20.87 8.05 3.20
N THR A 159 -20.97 9.18 2.50
CA THR A 159 -22.16 10.03 2.51
C THR A 159 -23.37 9.34 1.88
N VAL A 160 -23.19 8.72 0.71
CA VAL A 160 -24.27 8.01 0.00
C VAL A 160 -24.72 6.80 0.79
N MET A 161 -23.79 6.00 1.31
CA MET A 161 -24.09 4.80 2.07
C MET A 161 -24.75 5.12 3.43
N ALA A 162 -24.34 6.20 4.10
CA ALA A 162 -25.01 6.66 5.32
C ALA A 162 -26.47 7.08 5.06
N LYS A 163 -26.72 7.77 3.93
CA LYS A 163 -28.08 8.16 3.52
C LYS A 163 -28.93 6.94 3.22
N PHE A 164 -28.41 5.97 2.47
CA PHE A 164 -29.09 4.71 2.16
C PHE A 164 -29.56 4.00 3.44
N ILE A 165 -28.66 3.78 4.42
CA ILE A 165 -29.05 3.12 5.68
C ILE A 165 -30.14 3.92 6.41
N LYS A 166 -30.00 5.26 6.48
CA LYS A 166 -30.98 6.13 7.14
C LYS A 166 -32.35 6.10 6.45
N SER A 167 -32.40 6.14 5.12
CA SER A 167 -33.66 6.12 4.36
C SER A 167 -34.35 4.76 4.43
N SER A 168 -33.58 3.67 4.41
CA SER A 168 -34.13 2.32 4.33
C SER A 168 -34.56 1.76 5.70
N THR A 169 -33.87 2.15 6.78
CA THR A 169 -34.11 1.59 8.12
C THR A 169 -34.73 2.59 9.11
N GLY A 170 -34.77 3.88 8.74
CA GLY A 170 -35.14 4.99 9.65
C GLY A 170 -34.05 5.35 10.67
N LYS A 171 -33.00 4.51 10.84
CA LYS A 171 -31.85 4.74 11.72
C LYS A 171 -30.58 4.92 10.89
N GLY A 172 -29.91 6.05 11.05
CA GLY A 172 -28.62 6.28 10.39
C GLY A 172 -27.46 5.69 11.20
N PRO A 173 -26.37 5.27 10.53
CA PRO A 173 -25.13 4.91 11.20
C PRO A 173 -24.59 6.10 11.98
N LYS A 174 -23.90 5.85 13.10
CA LYS A 174 -23.15 6.92 13.79
C LYS A 174 -21.86 7.23 13.06
N ASN A 175 -21.24 6.22 12.46
CA ASN A 175 -20.05 6.37 11.65
C ASN A 175 -20.12 5.42 10.45
N VAL A 176 -19.57 5.86 9.32
CA VAL A 176 -19.35 5.03 8.14
C VAL A 176 -17.91 5.20 7.73
N GLN A 177 -17.21 4.10 7.49
CA GLN A 177 -15.87 4.12 6.95
C GLN A 177 -15.88 3.47 5.59
N ALA A 178 -15.26 4.11 4.60
CA ALA A 178 -15.06 3.54 3.28
C ALA A 178 -13.58 3.56 2.96
N PHE A 179 -13.06 2.43 2.51
CA PHE A 179 -11.66 2.25 2.17
C PHE A 179 -11.55 1.57 0.82
N ILE A 180 -10.92 2.25 -0.13
CA ILE A 180 -10.58 1.67 -1.44
C ILE A 180 -9.16 1.13 -1.31
N GLN A 181 -9.00 -0.18 -1.21
CA GLN A 181 -7.70 -0.83 -1.26
C GLN A 181 -7.63 -1.64 -2.54
N GLY A 182 -7.21 -0.91 -3.57
CA GLY A 182 -7.12 -1.38 -4.93
C GLY A 182 -8.43 -1.79 -5.57
N ASP A 183 -8.60 -3.06 -5.93
CA ASP A 183 -9.80 -3.61 -6.55
C ASP A 183 -10.84 -4.04 -5.52
N ILE A 184 -10.58 -3.76 -4.23
CA ILE A 184 -11.54 -3.96 -3.16
C ILE A 184 -11.93 -2.60 -2.60
N LEU A 185 -13.22 -2.32 -2.60
CA LEU A 185 -13.82 -1.28 -1.76
C LEU A 185 -14.43 -1.95 -0.54
N THR A 186 -14.05 -1.51 0.65
CA THR A 186 -14.70 -1.93 1.90
C THR A 186 -15.51 -0.77 2.45
N VAL A 187 -16.78 -1.01 2.76
CA VAL A 187 -17.64 -0.07 3.48
C VAL A 187 -18.06 -0.69 4.80
N GLN A 188 -17.74 -0.03 5.92
CA GLN A 188 -18.12 -0.43 7.26
C GLN A 188 -19.11 0.57 7.85
N PHE A 189 -20.14 0.04 8.50
CA PHE A 189 -21.15 0.81 9.20
C PHE A 189 -21.07 0.51 10.68
N PHE A 190 -21.15 1.55 11.50
CA PHE A 190 -21.08 1.44 12.95
C PHE A 190 -22.34 2.02 13.60
N GLU A 191 -22.85 1.32 14.61
CA GLU A 191 -24.00 1.75 15.40
C GLU A 191 -25.26 1.98 14.54
N THR A 192 -25.61 0.97 13.73
CA THR A 192 -26.73 0.99 12.77
C THR A 192 -28.01 0.37 13.32
N ARG A 193 -27.96 -0.33 14.45
CA ARG A 193 -29.14 -1.03 14.99
C ARG A 193 -30.34 -0.12 15.19
N THR A 194 -31.44 -0.53 14.59
CA THR A 194 -32.78 -0.02 14.81
C THR A 194 -33.26 -0.36 16.22
N LEU A 195 -34.36 0.29 16.65
CA LEU A 195 -34.98 -0.05 17.93
C LEU A 195 -35.45 -1.51 17.97
N TYR A 196 -35.99 -2.01 16.86
CA TYR A 196 -36.44 -3.40 16.71
C TYR A 196 -35.30 -4.41 16.98
N GLU A 197 -34.15 -4.20 16.36
CA GLU A 197 -33.00 -5.10 16.51
C GLU A 197 -32.43 -5.03 17.93
N LYS A 198 -32.39 -3.85 18.54
CA LYS A 198 -32.00 -3.71 19.95
C LYS A 198 -32.94 -4.51 20.86
N THR A 199 -34.25 -4.45 20.62
CA THR A 199 -35.22 -5.23 21.39
C THR A 199 -35.03 -6.74 21.19
N LEU A 200 -34.78 -7.20 19.96
CA LEU A 200 -34.49 -8.62 19.71
C LEU A 200 -33.23 -9.10 20.44
N LEU A 201 -32.17 -8.28 20.43
CA LEU A 201 -30.88 -8.60 21.04
C LEU A 201 -30.87 -8.55 22.57
N ASN A 202 -31.96 -8.11 23.21
CA ASN A 202 -32.15 -8.32 24.65
C ASN A 202 -32.16 -9.81 25.01
N ASN A 203 -32.52 -10.68 24.06
CA ASN A 203 -32.22 -12.10 24.11
C ASN A 203 -31.07 -12.41 23.15
N ILE A 204 -29.89 -12.71 23.69
CA ILE A 204 -28.69 -12.97 22.89
C ILE A 204 -28.81 -14.19 21.97
N GLN A 205 -29.74 -15.11 22.25
CA GLN A 205 -30.03 -16.25 21.36
C GLN A 205 -30.55 -15.80 19.99
N ASN A 206 -31.11 -14.60 19.89
CA ASN A 206 -31.61 -14.03 18.63
C ASN A 206 -30.50 -13.47 17.74
N ILE A 207 -29.24 -13.46 18.18
CA ILE A 207 -28.15 -12.81 17.42
C ILE A 207 -28.02 -13.31 15.98
N GLN A 208 -28.19 -14.62 15.76
CA GLN A 208 -28.11 -15.21 14.42
C GLN A 208 -29.29 -14.79 13.54
N LEU A 209 -30.48 -14.67 14.13
CA LEU A 209 -31.66 -14.17 13.43
C LEU A 209 -31.46 -12.71 12.99
N VAL A 210 -30.91 -11.88 13.87
CA VAL A 210 -30.62 -10.48 13.54
C VAL A 210 -29.54 -10.38 12.47
N ASN A 211 -28.44 -11.13 12.59
CA ASN A 211 -27.41 -11.20 11.55
C ASN A 211 -27.99 -11.59 10.19
N TYR A 212 -28.79 -12.67 10.16
CA TYR A 212 -29.41 -13.16 8.94
C TYR A 212 -30.34 -12.14 8.28
N ASN A 213 -31.19 -11.48 9.07
CA ASN A 213 -32.08 -10.43 8.57
C ASN A 213 -31.31 -9.22 8.01
N ARG A 214 -30.19 -8.85 8.64
CA ARG A 214 -29.33 -7.76 8.15
C ARG A 214 -28.57 -8.16 6.88
N GLU A 215 -28.09 -9.39 6.79
CA GLU A 215 -27.51 -9.90 5.54
C GLU A 215 -28.52 -9.89 4.39
N LEU A 216 -29.75 -10.35 4.65
CA LEU A 216 -30.85 -10.29 3.68
C LEU A 216 -31.14 -8.86 3.26
N PHE A 217 -31.23 -7.92 4.21
CA PHE A 217 -31.43 -6.50 3.91
C PHE A 217 -30.40 -5.98 2.90
N PHE A 218 -29.11 -6.30 3.05
CA PHE A 218 -28.10 -5.90 2.08
C PHE A 218 -28.22 -6.64 0.74
N LYS A 219 -28.52 -7.95 0.76
CA LYS A 219 -28.72 -8.77 -0.45
C LYS A 219 -29.90 -8.29 -1.29
N ASP A 220 -31.02 -7.96 -0.66
CA ASP A 220 -32.24 -7.46 -1.32
C ASP A 220 -32.04 -6.08 -1.94
N ASN A 221 -31.09 -5.29 -1.42
CA ASN A 221 -30.75 -3.97 -1.92
C ASN A 221 -29.46 -3.96 -2.78
N ASN A 222 -28.95 -5.13 -3.17
CA ASN A 222 -27.64 -5.26 -3.80
C ASN A 222 -27.53 -4.43 -5.09
N GLU A 223 -28.49 -4.57 -6.01
CA GLU A 223 -28.45 -3.84 -7.30
C GLU A 223 -28.40 -2.32 -7.11
N TYR A 224 -29.20 -1.79 -6.18
CA TYR A 224 -29.22 -0.37 -5.85
C TYR A 224 -27.88 0.09 -5.25
N ILE A 225 -27.34 -0.67 -4.29
CA ILE A 225 -26.07 -0.34 -3.64
C ILE A 225 -24.92 -0.35 -4.66
N GLU A 226 -24.85 -1.38 -5.50
CA GLU A 226 -23.85 -1.48 -6.58
C GLU A 226 -23.98 -0.31 -7.56
N GLU A 227 -25.19 0.07 -7.96
CA GLU A 227 -25.43 1.16 -8.89
C GLU A 227 -24.96 2.51 -8.33
N GLU A 228 -25.30 2.81 -7.07
CA GLU A 228 -24.92 4.08 -6.43
C GLU A 228 -23.41 4.23 -6.28
N VAL A 229 -22.72 3.16 -5.88
CA VAL A 229 -21.26 3.18 -5.76
C VAL A 229 -20.59 3.19 -7.14
N ARG A 230 -21.13 2.47 -8.13
CA ARG A 230 -20.66 2.49 -9.52
C ARG A 230 -20.71 3.90 -10.12
N LYS A 231 -21.80 4.65 -9.90
CA LYS A 231 -21.93 6.05 -10.36
C LYS A 231 -20.81 6.94 -9.82
N LEU A 232 -20.36 6.70 -8.60
CA LEU A 232 -19.27 7.47 -7.97
C LEU A 232 -17.90 7.07 -8.49
N LEU A 233 -17.64 5.77 -8.63
CA LEU A 233 -16.33 5.26 -9.05
C LEU A 233 -16.11 5.40 -10.56
N GLY A 234 -17.17 5.36 -11.37
CA GLY A 234 -17.09 5.39 -12.83
C GLY A 234 -16.58 4.07 -13.45
N THR A 235 -16.57 2.98 -12.69
CA THR A 235 -16.19 1.64 -13.14
C THR A 235 -17.13 0.58 -12.58
N ASN A 236 -17.17 -0.59 -13.20
CA ASN A 236 -18.01 -1.69 -12.76
C ASN A 236 -17.57 -2.23 -11.40
N ILE A 237 -18.55 -2.61 -10.57
CA ILE A 237 -18.31 -3.22 -9.27
C ILE A 237 -19.35 -4.31 -9.01
N LYS A 238 -19.04 -5.24 -8.11
CA LYS A 238 -20.00 -6.17 -7.50
C LYS A 238 -19.77 -6.31 -6.01
N ILE A 239 -20.82 -6.55 -5.24
CA ILE A 239 -20.66 -7.02 -3.86
C ILE A 239 -20.00 -8.40 -3.90
N ASP A 240 -18.89 -8.53 -3.19
CA ASP A 240 -18.11 -9.75 -3.04
C ASP A 240 -18.47 -10.47 -1.73
N GLU A 241 -18.59 -9.70 -0.64
CA GLU A 241 -18.85 -10.24 0.69
C GLU A 241 -19.68 -9.26 1.53
N ILE A 242 -20.65 -9.79 2.29
CA ILE A 242 -21.38 -9.06 3.33
C ILE A 242 -21.09 -9.77 4.64
N MET A 243 -20.58 -9.04 5.63
CA MET A 243 -20.36 -9.53 6.99
C MET A 243 -21.16 -8.68 7.96
N VAL A 244 -21.89 -9.34 8.86
CA VAL A 244 -22.67 -8.67 9.90
C VAL A 244 -22.27 -9.21 11.27
N ASP A 245 -21.92 -8.29 12.17
CA ASP A 245 -21.73 -8.58 13.58
C ASP A 245 -22.72 -7.78 14.44
N SER A 246 -23.89 -8.39 14.69
CA SER A 246 -24.91 -7.82 15.58
C SER A 246 -24.55 -7.89 17.06
N LYS A 247 -23.36 -8.39 17.45
CA LYS A 247 -22.83 -8.20 18.80
C LYS A 247 -22.05 -6.90 18.90
N LEU A 248 -21.21 -6.63 17.91
CA LEU A 248 -20.36 -5.43 17.82
C LEU A 248 -21.06 -4.21 17.19
N ASP A 249 -22.22 -4.40 16.57
CA ASP A 249 -22.97 -3.33 15.86
C ASP A 249 -22.17 -2.81 14.67
N ILE A 250 -21.61 -3.76 13.92
CA ILE A 250 -20.77 -3.51 12.76
C ILE A 250 -21.32 -4.31 11.59
N ASP A 251 -21.59 -3.62 10.49
CA ASP A 251 -21.82 -4.24 9.20
C ASP A 251 -20.66 -3.90 8.27
N GLN A 252 -20.30 -4.83 7.41
CA GLN A 252 -19.28 -4.62 6.40
C GLN A 252 -19.75 -5.15 5.06
N ILE A 253 -19.59 -4.34 4.02
CA ILE A 253 -19.77 -4.74 2.63
C ILE A 253 -18.41 -4.60 1.94
N LYS A 254 -17.92 -5.69 1.36
CA LYS A 254 -16.78 -5.67 0.44
C LYS A 254 -17.31 -5.73 -0.98
N PHE A 255 -16.75 -4.88 -1.83
CA PHE A 255 -17.02 -4.84 -3.26
C PHE A 255 -15.76 -5.23 -4.02
N LYS A 256 -15.92 -6.06 -5.05
CA LYS A 256 -14.92 -6.26 -6.08
C LYS A 256 -15.13 -5.23 -7.19
N ILE A 257 -14.09 -4.46 -7.48
CA ILE A 257 -14.03 -3.47 -8.54
C ILE A 257 -13.46 -4.15 -9.78
N TYR A 258 -14.21 -4.10 -10.87
CA TYR A 258 -13.78 -4.58 -12.17
C TYR A 258 -13.36 -3.40 -13.02
N SER A 259 -12.69 -3.71 -14.11
CA SER A 259 -12.03 -2.77 -14.98
C SER A 259 -12.27 -3.02 -16.44
#